data_AF-A0A2W4KDF1-F1
#
_entry.id   AF-A0A2W4KDF1-F1
#
_cell.length_a   1.000
_cell.length_b   1.000
_cell.length_c   1.000
_cell.angle_alpha   90.00
_cell.angle_beta   90.00
_cell.angle_gamma   90.00
#
_symmetry.space_group_name_H-M   'P 1'
#
loop_
_entity.id
_entity.type
_entity.pdbx_description
1 polymer ?
#
loop_
_entity_poly.entity_id
_entity_poly.type
_entity_poly.pdbx_seq_one_letter_code
_entity_poly.pdbx_strand_id
1 'polypeptide(L)'
;MAKPSGRQGPGTTGEDGAMPPAVSKPNFASAHRRPHEPPPRPFHERVEAALRDDFLRVAVPRATYRQHYGREQALAQLGNPLKWRERARSIRAHTIAHLDHYLAQAAENVEARGGHVHWAADAAEAVEAILGIVRRAGARLVVKSKSMVTEEIHLNQHLEAAGIE
;
A
#
# COMPACT_ATOMS: atom_id res chain seq x y z
N MET A 1 -0.47 35.54 64.66
CA MET A 1 -1.05 36.28 63.53
C MET A 1 -1.11 35.32 62.35
N ALA A 2 -2.20 34.56 62.20
CA ALA A 2 -3.42 34.87 61.45
C ALA A 2 -3.34 34.42 59.97
N LYS A 3 -4.05 33.32 59.65
CA LYS A 3 -4.50 32.92 58.30
C LYS A 3 -5.52 33.95 57.75
N PRO A 4 -5.83 33.97 56.43
CA PRO A 4 -6.81 33.06 55.78
C PRO A 4 -6.32 32.50 54.41
N SER A 5 -6.61 31.24 54.04
CA SER A 5 -7.75 30.75 53.22
C SER A 5 -7.72 31.26 51.77
N GLY A 6 -7.83 30.49 50.69
CA GLY A 6 -8.21 29.09 50.48
C GLY A 6 -8.84 28.98 49.08
N ARG A 7 -8.35 28.07 48.22
CA ARG A 7 -9.15 27.46 47.16
C ARG A 7 -8.57 26.11 46.80
N GLN A 8 -9.32 25.07 47.16
CA GLN A 8 -9.06 23.67 46.86
C GLN A 8 -9.39 23.43 45.38
N GLY A 9 -8.45 22.84 44.64
CA GLY A 9 -8.76 22.22 43.33
C GLY A 9 -9.52 20.91 43.55
N PRO A 10 -10.46 20.55 42.67
CA PRO A 10 -11.23 19.33 42.82
C PRO A 10 -10.30 18.12 42.68
N GLY A 11 -10.48 17.16 43.60
CA GLY A 11 -9.67 15.98 43.77
C GLY A 11 -9.58 15.13 42.50
N THR A 12 -8.37 14.64 42.23
CA THR A 12 -8.11 13.55 41.31
C THR A 12 -8.51 12.24 42.01
N THR A 13 -9.80 11.91 41.99
CA THR A 13 -10.24 10.52 42.20
C THR A 13 -9.84 9.73 40.96
N GLY A 14 -9.02 8.71 41.19
CA GLY A 14 -8.68 7.75 40.15
C GLY A 14 -9.93 7.05 39.65
N GLU A 15 -10.14 7.11 38.35
CA GLU A 15 -10.78 6.03 37.61
C GLU A 15 -9.78 5.60 36.57
N ASP A 16 -9.32 4.35 36.73
CA ASP A 16 -8.54 3.62 35.75
C ASP A 16 -9.32 3.55 34.43
N GLY A 17 -9.11 4.55 33.57
CA GLY A 17 -9.49 4.51 32.17
C GLY A 17 -8.58 3.51 31.46
N ALA A 18 -8.87 2.21 31.64
CA ALA A 18 -8.22 1.14 30.91
C ALA A 18 -8.21 1.50 29.43
N MET A 19 -7.00 1.63 28.87
CA MET A 19 -6.81 1.78 27.44
C MET A 19 -7.57 0.63 26.76
N PRO A 20 -8.47 0.90 25.80
CA PRO A 20 -9.18 -0.18 25.12
C PRO A 20 -8.15 -1.17 24.58
N PRO A 21 -8.41 -2.49 24.67
CA PRO A 21 -7.44 -3.48 24.26
C PRO A 21 -6.99 -3.18 22.84
N ALA A 22 -5.67 -3.21 22.63
CA ALA A 22 -5.09 -3.00 21.31
C ALA A 22 -5.81 -3.91 20.32
N VAL A 23 -6.56 -3.32 19.39
CA VAL A 23 -7.17 -4.06 18.29
C VAL A 23 -6.03 -4.78 17.60
N SER A 24 -6.10 -6.12 17.61
CA SER A 24 -5.15 -6.99 16.95
C SER A 24 -4.83 -6.41 15.57
N LYS A 25 -3.56 -6.04 15.34
CA LYS A 25 -3.13 -5.57 14.03
C LYS A 25 -3.53 -6.65 13.03
N PRO A 26 -4.28 -6.31 11.96
CA PRO A 26 -4.67 -7.32 10.98
C PRO A 26 -3.42 -8.03 10.47
N ASN A 27 -3.47 -9.35 10.47
CA ASN A 27 -2.38 -10.17 9.93
C ASN A 27 -2.30 -9.94 8.42
N PHE A 28 -1.39 -9.06 7.99
CA PHE A 28 -1.21 -8.71 6.57
C PHE A 28 -0.68 -9.88 5.72
N ALA A 29 -0.24 -10.98 6.35
CA ALA A 29 0.23 -12.21 5.74
C ALA A 29 -0.85 -13.00 4.97
N SER A 30 -2.12 -12.57 5.02
CA SER A 30 -3.23 -13.30 4.41
C SER A 30 -4.17 -12.38 3.61
N ALA A 31 -3.61 -11.36 2.95
CA ALA A 31 -4.31 -10.52 1.99
C ALA A 31 -4.66 -11.27 0.69
N HIS A 32 -5.31 -12.42 0.83
CA HIS A 32 -6.09 -13.06 -0.22
C HIS A 32 -7.03 -11.97 -0.75
N ARG A 33 -6.98 -11.74 -2.07
CA ARG A 33 -8.14 -11.14 -2.72
C ARG A 33 -9.23 -12.20 -2.62
N ARG A 34 -10.01 -12.16 -1.52
CA ARG A 34 -11.31 -12.82 -1.47
C ARG A 34 -12.02 -12.46 -2.79
N PRO A 35 -12.88 -13.33 -3.36
CA PRO A 35 -13.81 -12.90 -4.40
C PRO A 35 -14.35 -11.52 -4.01
N HIS A 36 -14.56 -10.59 -4.96
CA HIS A 36 -15.17 -9.29 -4.63
C HIS A 36 -16.60 -9.54 -4.16
N GLU A 37 -16.69 -9.99 -2.92
CA GLU A 37 -17.88 -10.14 -2.15
C GLU A 37 -18.28 -8.70 -1.85
N PRO A 38 -19.50 -8.29 -2.22
CA PRO A 38 -19.96 -6.99 -1.85
C PRO A 38 -19.74 -6.87 -0.33
N PRO A 39 -19.13 -5.76 0.11
CA PRO A 39 -18.83 -5.59 1.53
C PRO A 39 -20.10 -5.91 2.35
N PRO A 40 -19.95 -6.54 3.52
CA PRO A 40 -21.00 -7.30 4.20
C PRO A 40 -22.23 -6.47 4.63
N ARG A 41 -22.21 -5.15 4.40
CA ARG A 41 -23.30 -4.22 4.67
C ARG A 41 -23.49 -3.30 3.46
N PRO A 42 -24.74 -2.88 3.13
CA PRO A 42 -25.03 -1.86 2.13
C PRO A 42 -24.21 -0.57 2.31
N PHE A 43 -23.96 0.16 1.23
CA PHE A 43 -23.09 1.34 1.23
C PHE A 43 -23.47 2.38 2.30
N HIS A 44 -24.74 2.75 2.36
CA HIS A 44 -25.23 3.74 3.31
C HIS A 44 -25.05 3.29 4.77
N GLU A 45 -25.25 2.01 5.08
CA GLU A 45 -25.02 1.49 6.43
C GLU A 45 -23.54 1.54 6.83
N ARG A 46 -22.62 1.32 5.88
CA ARG A 46 -21.19 1.46 6.14
C ARG A 46 -20.79 2.92 6.37
N VAL A 47 -21.39 3.84 5.63
CA VAL A 47 -21.18 5.29 5.83
C VAL A 47 -21.67 5.68 7.22
N GLU A 48 -22.88 5.30 7.60
CA GLU A 48 -23.43 5.57 8.93
C GLU A 48 -22.56 5.00 10.05
N ALA A 49 -22.10 3.76 9.90
CA ALA A 49 -21.20 3.14 10.86
C ALA A 49 -19.86 3.88 10.95
N ALA A 50 -19.25 4.24 9.81
CA ALA A 50 -17.98 4.94 9.77
C ALA A 50 -18.07 6.37 10.33
N LEU A 51 -19.21 7.05 10.13
CA LEU A 51 -19.46 8.37 10.70
C LEU A 51 -19.63 8.36 12.22
N ARG A 52 -19.96 7.21 12.81
CA ARG A 52 -20.06 7.02 14.27
C ARG A 52 -18.78 6.46 14.90
N ASP A 53 -17.80 6.10 14.09
CA ASP A 53 -16.52 5.56 14.56
C ASP A 53 -15.54 6.73 14.83
N ASP A 54 -15.32 7.03 16.11
CA ASP A 54 -14.43 8.11 16.54
C ASP A 54 -12.98 7.92 16.09
N PHE A 55 -12.51 6.68 15.97
CA PHE A 55 -11.19 6.41 15.42
C PHE A 55 -11.12 6.78 13.94
N LEU A 56 -12.09 6.34 13.13
CA LEU A 56 -12.12 6.66 11.70
C LEU A 56 -12.29 8.16 11.45
N ARG A 57 -13.09 8.86 12.26
CA ARG A 57 -13.28 10.32 12.18
C ARG A 57 -11.98 11.09 12.38
N VAL A 58 -11.02 10.56 13.14
CA VAL A 58 -9.70 11.16 13.32
C VAL A 58 -8.69 10.63 12.28
N ALA A 59 -8.68 9.32 12.05
CA ALA A 59 -7.70 8.66 11.22
C ALA A 59 -7.80 9.04 9.74
N VAL A 60 -9.03 9.10 9.19
CA VAL A 60 -9.25 9.39 7.76
C VAL A 60 -8.81 10.81 7.40
N PRO A 61 -9.30 11.89 8.04
CA PRO A 61 -8.83 13.23 7.73
C PRO A 61 -7.33 13.38 7.94
N ARG A 62 -6.76 12.80 9.01
CA ARG A 62 -5.31 12.83 9.25
C ARG A 62 -4.53 12.21 8.09
N ALA A 63 -4.95 11.05 7.58
CA ALA A 63 -4.30 10.40 6.45
C ALA A 63 -4.42 11.24 5.17
N THR A 64 -5.63 11.75 4.88
CA THR A 64 -5.91 12.60 3.71
C THR A 64 -5.09 13.89 3.75
N TYR A 65 -5.13 14.62 4.86
CA TYR A 65 -4.38 15.86 5.04
C TYR A 65 -2.88 15.64 4.98
N ARG A 66 -2.36 14.55 5.58
CA ARG A 66 -0.94 14.22 5.47
C ARG A 66 -0.50 14.06 4.01
N GLN A 67 -1.28 13.34 3.19
CA GLN A 67 -0.97 13.18 1.77
C GLN A 67 -1.09 14.50 1.01
N HIS A 68 -2.14 15.28 1.28
CA HIS A 68 -2.39 16.56 0.64
C HIS A 68 -1.26 17.55 0.92
N TYR A 69 -1.03 17.87 2.20
CA TYR A 69 -0.01 18.84 2.60
C TYR A 69 1.40 18.37 2.28
N GLY A 70 1.69 17.07 2.42
CA GLY A 70 2.98 16.51 2.01
C GLY A 70 3.26 16.70 0.52
N ARG A 71 2.24 16.50 -0.32
CA ARG A 71 2.33 16.78 -1.76
C ARG A 71 2.51 18.26 -2.04
N GLU A 72 1.73 19.14 -1.42
CA GLU A 72 1.84 20.59 -1.62
C GLU A 72 3.24 21.11 -1.26
N GLN A 73 3.77 20.71 -0.11
CA GLN A 73 5.12 21.07 0.32
C GLN A 73 6.19 20.59 -0.66
N ALA A 74 6.08 19.35 -1.15
CA ALA A 74 7.01 18.81 -2.14
C ALA A 74 6.92 19.56 -3.48
N LEU A 75 5.71 19.91 -3.93
CA LEU A 75 5.52 20.66 -5.17
C LEU A 75 6.05 22.10 -5.06
N ALA A 76 5.90 22.75 -3.91
CA ALA A 76 6.44 24.08 -3.66
C ALA A 76 7.98 24.13 -3.83
N GLN A 77 8.67 23.04 -3.51
CA GLN A 77 10.14 22.93 -3.69
C GLN A 77 10.57 22.77 -5.15
N LEU A 78 9.67 22.41 -6.07
CA LEU A 78 9.98 22.13 -7.48
C LEU A 78 9.89 23.36 -8.40
N GLY A 79 9.53 24.53 -7.87
CA GLY A 79 9.38 25.77 -8.62
C GLY A 79 8.16 25.78 -9.55
N ASN A 80 8.25 25.12 -10.72
CA ASN A 80 7.13 24.98 -11.66
C ASN A 80 6.69 23.51 -11.82
N PRO A 81 5.81 23.00 -10.93
CA PRO A 81 5.26 21.65 -10.99
C PRO A 81 4.63 21.25 -12.33
N LEU A 82 3.97 22.19 -13.02
CA LEU A 82 3.29 21.91 -14.29
C LEU A 82 4.30 21.60 -15.39
N LYS A 83 5.42 22.34 -15.45
CA LYS A 83 6.51 22.07 -16.38
C LYS A 83 7.14 20.70 -16.13
N TRP A 84 7.35 20.32 -14.87
CA TRP A 84 7.86 18.99 -14.52
C TRP A 84 6.89 17.87 -14.91
N ARG A 85 5.59 18.07 -14.66
CA ARG A 85 4.55 17.12 -15.05
C ARG A 85 4.53 16.90 -16.56
N GLU A 86 4.62 17.98 -17.34
CA GLU A 86 4.66 17.90 -18.80
C GLU A 86 5.93 17.22 -19.29
N ARG A 87 7.09 17.54 -18.70
CA ARG A 87 8.35 16.85 -19.03
C ARG A 87 8.26 15.35 -18.75
N ALA A 88 7.74 14.95 -17.59
CA ALA A 88 7.56 13.56 -17.23
C ALA A 88 6.58 12.84 -18.17
N ARG A 89 5.50 13.52 -18.59
CA ARG A 89 4.56 13.01 -19.61
C ARG A 89 5.28 12.75 -20.93
N SER A 90 6.06 13.70 -21.42
CA SER A 90 6.79 13.57 -22.68
C SER A 90 7.84 12.46 -22.63
N ILE A 91 8.56 12.31 -21.51
CA ILE A 91 9.49 11.19 -21.31
C ILE A 91 8.74 9.87 -21.37
N ARG A 92 7.64 9.72 -20.62
CA ARG A 92 6.83 8.50 -20.62
C ARG A 92 6.32 8.17 -22.03
N ALA A 93 5.80 9.16 -22.75
CA ALA A 93 5.29 8.98 -24.11
C ALA A 93 6.41 8.50 -25.06
N HIS A 94 7.58 9.13 -24.99
CA HIS A 94 8.75 8.73 -25.77
C HIS A 94 9.20 7.31 -25.42
N THR A 95 9.26 6.95 -24.13
CA THR A 95 9.64 5.61 -23.68
C THR A 95 8.69 4.54 -24.18
N ILE A 96 7.39 4.79 -24.16
CA ILE A 96 6.38 3.85 -24.68
C ILE A 96 6.51 3.72 -26.20
N ALA A 97 6.79 4.81 -26.93
CA ALA A 97 6.96 4.77 -28.38
C ALA A 97 8.22 4.00 -28.85
N HIS A 98 9.22 3.84 -27.97
CA HIS A 98 10.47 3.12 -28.23
C HIS A 98 10.68 2.01 -27.20
N LEU A 99 9.60 1.30 -26.87
CA LEU A 99 9.57 0.35 -25.76
C LEU A 99 10.54 -0.81 -25.97
N ASP A 100 10.68 -1.29 -27.20
CA ASP A 100 11.63 -2.31 -27.62
C ASP A 100 13.07 -1.96 -27.19
N HIS A 101 13.52 -0.74 -27.51
CA HIS A 101 14.84 -0.26 -27.14
C HIS A 101 15.02 -0.15 -25.62
N TYR A 102 14.08 0.51 -24.94
CA TYR A 102 14.20 0.74 -23.50
C TYR A 102 14.05 -0.54 -22.66
N LEU A 103 13.28 -1.52 -23.14
CA LEU A 103 13.11 -2.80 -22.47
C LEU A 103 14.40 -3.64 -22.56
N ALA A 104 15.05 -3.67 -23.73
CA ALA A 104 16.38 -4.28 -23.89
C ALA A 104 17.41 -3.62 -22.98
N GLN A 105 17.49 -2.28 -23.00
CA GLN A 105 18.41 -1.53 -22.14
C GLN A 105 18.14 -1.77 -20.65
N ALA A 106 16.87 -1.88 -20.24
CA ALA A 106 16.52 -2.19 -18.86
C ALA A 106 16.95 -3.61 -18.47
N ALA A 107 16.75 -4.59 -19.35
CA ALA A 107 17.14 -5.97 -19.11
C ALA A 107 18.66 -6.11 -18.94
N GLU A 108 19.44 -5.53 -19.87
CA GLU A 108 20.91 -5.50 -19.79
C GLU A 108 21.39 -4.89 -18.48
N ASN A 109 20.77 -3.80 -18.03
CA ASN A 109 21.13 -3.12 -16.78
C ASN A 109 20.81 -3.93 -15.53
N VAL A 110 19.74 -4.73 -15.55
CA VAL A 110 19.37 -5.65 -14.46
C VAL A 110 20.37 -6.80 -14.40
N GLU A 111 20.67 -7.40 -15.54
CA GLU A 111 21.61 -8.52 -15.67
C GLU A 111 23.02 -8.12 -15.27
N ALA A 112 23.48 -6.93 -15.69
CA ALA A 112 24.78 -6.37 -15.28
C ALA A 112 24.92 -6.18 -13.77
N ARG A 113 23.81 -6.08 -13.04
CA ARG A 113 23.77 -5.96 -11.57
C ARG A 113 23.53 -7.30 -10.86
N GLY A 114 23.58 -8.41 -11.59
CA GLY A 114 23.36 -9.76 -11.07
C GLY A 114 21.89 -10.15 -10.92
N GLY A 115 20.97 -9.37 -11.49
CA GLY A 115 19.57 -9.77 -11.63
C GLY A 115 19.38 -10.78 -12.77
N HIS A 116 18.25 -11.47 -12.77
CA HIS A 116 17.86 -12.37 -13.86
C HIS A 116 16.54 -11.89 -14.47
N VAL A 117 16.51 -11.73 -15.78
CA VAL A 117 15.32 -11.30 -16.52
C VAL A 117 14.70 -12.53 -17.18
N HIS A 118 13.42 -12.75 -16.89
CA HIS A 118 12.62 -13.79 -17.52
C HIS A 118 11.65 -13.16 -18.51
N TRP A 119 11.74 -13.58 -19.76
CA TRP A 119 10.83 -13.18 -20.82
C TRP A 119 9.69 -14.18 -20.92
N ALA A 120 8.47 -13.67 -21.03
CA ALA A 120 7.26 -14.47 -21.20
C ALA A 120 6.39 -13.79 -22.25
N ALA A 121 5.95 -14.55 -23.25
CA ALA A 121 5.08 -14.06 -24.31
C ALA A 121 3.63 -13.88 -23.84
N ASP A 122 3.22 -14.66 -22.83
CA ASP A 122 1.87 -14.64 -22.28
C ASP A 122 1.83 -14.87 -20.76
N ALA A 123 0.62 -14.84 -20.21
CA ALA A 123 0.35 -15.01 -18.80
C ALA A 123 0.76 -16.40 -18.27
N ALA A 124 0.58 -17.45 -19.05
CA ALA A 124 0.87 -18.82 -18.64
C ALA A 124 2.39 -19.02 -18.51
N GLU A 125 3.15 -18.56 -19.50
CA GLU A 125 4.62 -18.58 -19.46
C GLU A 125 5.17 -17.78 -18.27
N ALA A 126 4.58 -16.60 -17.99
CA ALA A 126 4.99 -15.78 -16.86
C ALA A 126 4.74 -16.47 -15.52
N VAL A 127 3.56 -17.08 -15.34
CA VAL A 127 3.20 -17.82 -14.13
C VAL A 127 4.11 -19.03 -13.94
N GLU A 128 4.35 -19.83 -14.99
CA GLU A 128 5.23 -20.99 -14.91
C GLU A 128 6.68 -20.61 -14.61
N ALA A 129 7.18 -19.52 -15.20
CA ALA A 129 8.52 -19.02 -14.88
C ALA A 129 8.65 -18.65 -13.39
N ILE A 130 7.66 -17.94 -12.85
CA ILE A 130 7.64 -17.53 -11.43
C ILE A 130 7.53 -18.76 -10.52
N LEU A 131 6.58 -19.67 -10.76
CA LEU A 131 6.45 -20.89 -9.98
C LEU A 131 7.72 -21.75 -10.05
N GLY A 132 8.36 -21.82 -11.22
CA GLY A 132 9.65 -22.48 -11.40
C GLY A 132 10.74 -21.87 -10.50
N ILE A 133 10.82 -20.54 -10.41
CA ILE A 133 11.77 -19.84 -9.53
C ILE A 133 11.49 -20.21 -8.07
N VAL A 134 10.23 -20.11 -7.64
CA VAL A 134 9.83 -20.39 -6.25
C VAL A 134 10.12 -21.84 -5.86
N ARG A 135 9.78 -22.80 -6.73
CA ARG A 135 10.05 -24.23 -6.53
C ARG A 135 11.55 -24.51 -6.41
N ARG A 136 12.37 -23.95 -7.31
CA ARG A 136 13.83 -24.11 -7.26
C ARG A 136 14.44 -23.52 -5.99
N ALA A 137 13.89 -22.41 -5.50
CA ALA A 137 14.30 -21.80 -4.25
C ALA A 137 13.79 -22.55 -3.00
N GLY A 138 12.85 -23.49 -3.15
CA GLY A 138 12.14 -24.12 -2.03
C GLY A 138 11.37 -23.11 -1.18
N ALA A 139 10.99 -21.97 -1.76
CA ALA A 139 10.38 -20.87 -1.02
C ALA A 139 8.89 -21.14 -0.78
N ARG A 140 8.42 -20.73 0.41
CA ARG A 140 7.01 -20.81 0.82
C ARG A 140 6.36 -19.45 1.04
N LEU A 141 7.16 -18.39 0.98
CA LEU A 141 6.75 -17.00 1.14
C LEU A 141 7.41 -16.17 0.04
N VAL A 142 6.62 -15.39 -0.70
CA VAL A 142 7.08 -14.56 -1.81
C VAL A 142 6.72 -13.10 -1.57
N VAL A 143 7.75 -12.25 -1.51
CA VAL A 143 7.55 -10.80 -1.55
C VAL A 143 7.70 -10.31 -2.98
N LYS A 144 6.62 -9.75 -3.54
CA LYS A 144 6.61 -9.16 -4.88
C LYS A 144 6.38 -7.67 -4.86
N SER A 145 6.93 -6.97 -5.85
CA SER A 145 6.56 -5.57 -6.12
C SER A 145 5.09 -5.47 -6.51
N LYS A 146 4.45 -4.35 -6.17
CA LYS A 146 3.07 -4.11 -6.60
C LYS A 146 3.02 -3.88 -8.10
N SER A 147 2.27 -4.71 -8.80
CA SER A 147 2.08 -4.63 -10.24
C SER A 147 0.64 -4.98 -10.59
N MET A 148 -0.01 -4.14 -11.41
CA MET A 148 -1.34 -4.44 -11.95
C MET A 148 -1.30 -5.69 -12.84
N VAL A 149 -0.20 -5.88 -13.59
CA VAL A 149 -0.01 -7.04 -14.45
C VAL A 149 -0.07 -8.35 -13.66
N THR A 150 0.50 -8.38 -12.44
CA THR A 150 0.43 -9.59 -11.59
C THR A 150 -1.00 -9.92 -11.16
N GLU A 151 -1.89 -8.93 -11.09
CA GLU A 151 -3.30 -9.14 -10.79
C GLU A 151 -4.08 -9.59 -12.03
N GLU A 152 -3.74 -9.05 -13.20
CA GLU A 152 -4.35 -9.42 -14.50
C GLU A 152 -4.04 -10.87 -14.89
N ILE A 153 -2.85 -11.39 -14.54
CA ILE A 153 -2.49 -12.80 -14.75
C ILE A 153 -2.86 -13.70 -13.56
N HIS A 154 -3.61 -13.19 -12.59
CA HIS A 154 -4.04 -13.93 -11.39
C HIS A 154 -2.91 -14.61 -10.61
N LEU A 155 -1.72 -14.01 -10.58
CA LEU A 155 -0.51 -14.63 -10.02
C LEU A 155 -0.68 -15.11 -8.57
N ASN A 156 -1.36 -14.33 -7.72
CA ASN A 156 -1.57 -14.71 -6.32
C ASN A 156 -2.35 -16.02 -6.20
N GLN A 157 -3.39 -16.20 -7.02
CA GLN A 157 -4.21 -17.41 -6.99
C GLN A 157 -3.38 -18.64 -7.40
N HIS A 158 -2.48 -18.48 -8.37
CA HIS A 158 -1.56 -19.54 -8.78
C HIS A 158 -0.52 -19.88 -7.69
N LEU A 159 0.01 -18.87 -6.99
CA LEU A 159 0.92 -19.08 -5.86
C LEU A 159 0.21 -19.77 -4.69
N GLU A 160 -0.98 -19.29 -4.31
CA GLU A 160 -1.82 -19.87 -3.25
C GLU A 160 -2.19 -21.32 -3.56
N ALA A 161 -2.60 -21.62 -4.80
CA ALA A 161 -2.92 -22.99 -5.24
C ALA A 161 -1.70 -23.93 -5.20
N ALA A 162 -0.49 -23.37 -5.31
CA ALA A 162 0.77 -24.09 -5.16
C ALA A 162 1.28 -24.14 -3.71
N GLY A 163 0.50 -23.65 -2.73
CA GLY A 163 0.85 -23.65 -1.31
C GLY A 163 1.90 -22.62 -0.92
N ILE A 164 2.01 -21.53 -1.67
CA ILE A 164 2.95 -20.43 -1.44
C ILE A 164 2.17 -19.20 -0.93
N GLU A 165 2.69 -18.58 0.12
CA GLU A 165 2.19 -17.33 0.72
C GLU A 165 2.76 -16.07 0.04
#